data_AF-A0A4Y2TAS6-F1
#
_entry.id   AF-A0A4Y2TAS6-F1
#
_cell.length_a   1.000
_cell.length_b   1.000
_cell.length_c   1.000
_cell.angle_alpha   90.00
_cell.angle_beta   90.00
_cell.angle_gamma   90.00
#
_symmetry.space_group_name_H-M   'P 1'
#
loop_
_entity.id
_entity.type
_entity.pdbx_description
1 polymer ?
#
loop_
_entity_poly.entity_id
_entity_poly.type
_entity_poly.pdbx_seq_one_letter_code
_entity_poly.pdbx_strand_id
1 'polypeptide(L)'
;MQIIWIYIDTRLHGNSEAASEALRLIWCSVPDAYVTFEELKNVFGEAFSEEELMDMYGFYVRAIDEFYEFIEPRSLEHLCRTVLRRTFEENNLWIPDGICRTGLPKSLQSFLNLENPFSV
;
A
#
# COMPACT_ATOMS: atom_id res chain seq x y z
N MET A 1 -8.90 -7.95 1.65
CA MET A 1 -9.53 -7.91 2.99
C MET A 1 -9.15 -6.71 3.85
N GLN A 2 -7.97 -6.06 3.71
CA GLN A 2 -7.63 -4.86 4.51
C GLN A 2 -8.17 -3.53 3.95
N ILE A 3 -8.28 -3.40 2.61
CA ILE A 3 -8.77 -2.19 1.93
C ILE A 3 -10.16 -1.78 2.41
N ILE A 4 -11.08 -2.74 2.53
CA ILE A 4 -12.46 -2.49 2.98
C ILE A 4 -12.52 -2.01 4.42
N TRP A 5 -11.75 -2.66 5.30
CA TRP A 5 -11.73 -2.27 6.71
C TRP A 5 -11.26 -0.84 6.88
N ILE A 6 -10.23 -0.43 6.14
CA ILE A 6 -9.72 0.94 6.16
C ILE A 6 -10.76 1.92 5.59
N TYR A 7 -11.44 1.57 4.50
CA TYR A 7 -12.51 2.40 3.94
C TYR A 7 -13.69 2.58 4.91
N ILE A 8 -14.16 1.49 5.52
CA ILE A 8 -15.25 1.53 6.51
C ILE A 8 -14.85 2.37 7.73
N ASP A 9 -13.65 2.15 8.27
CA ASP A 9 -13.13 2.93 9.39
C ASP A 9 -13.05 4.43 9.06
N THR A 10 -12.61 4.76 7.85
CA THR A 10 -12.58 6.14 7.35
C THR A 10 -13.96 6.79 7.33
N ARG A 11 -14.98 6.09 6.83
CA ARG A 11 -16.36 6.61 6.80
C ARG A 11 -16.95 6.78 8.20
N LEU A 12 -16.61 5.89 9.13
CA LEU A 12 -17.16 5.91 10.49
C LEU A 12 -16.48 6.93 11.40
N HIS A 13 -15.19 7.19 11.21
CA HIS A 13 -14.36 7.97 12.15
C HIS A 13 -13.79 9.26 11.55
N GLY A 14 -13.99 9.49 10.24
CA GLY A 14 -13.66 10.76 9.57
C GLY A 14 -12.17 11.03 9.38
N ASN A 15 -11.29 10.09 9.74
CA ASN A 15 -9.83 10.28 9.65
C ASN A 15 -9.26 9.78 8.33
N SER A 16 -9.62 10.46 7.24
CA SER A 16 -9.25 10.06 5.87
C SER A 16 -7.75 10.08 5.60
N GLU A 17 -6.98 10.95 6.25
CA GLU A 17 -5.55 11.10 5.98
C GLU A 17 -4.74 9.94 6.60
N ALA A 18 -4.98 9.63 7.87
CA ALA A 18 -4.32 8.51 8.54
C ALA A 18 -4.67 7.16 7.89
N ALA A 19 -5.93 7.00 7.49
CA ALA A 19 -6.39 5.81 6.77
C ALA A 19 -5.73 5.67 5.39
N SER A 20 -5.63 6.78 4.65
CA SER A 20 -4.94 6.84 3.37
C SER A 20 -3.47 6.47 3.52
N GLU A 21 -2.78 7.03 4.51
CA GLU A 21 -1.37 6.71 4.78
C GLU A 21 -1.17 5.26 5.20
N ALA A 22 -2.05 4.72 6.06
CA ALA A 22 -2.01 3.32 6.44
C ALA A 22 -2.18 2.40 5.21
N LEU A 23 -3.11 2.74 4.32
CA LEU A 23 -3.32 2.00 3.08
C LEU A 23 -2.10 2.09 2.15
N ARG A 24 -1.47 3.26 2.02
CA ARG A 24 -0.22 3.45 1.28
C ARG A 24 0.90 2.58 1.82
N LEU A 25 1.07 2.53 3.14
CA LEU A 25 2.13 1.73 3.80
C LEU A 25 1.92 0.23 3.61
N ILE A 26 0.68 -0.25 3.74
CA ILE A 26 0.32 -1.63 3.45
C ILE A 26 0.61 -1.94 1.97
N TRP A 27 0.15 -1.08 1.08
CA TRP A 27 0.37 -1.22 -0.36
C TRP A 27 1.84 -1.28 -0.74
N CYS A 28 2.69 -0.51 -0.05
CA CYS A 28 4.14 -0.51 -0.27
C CYS A 28 4.86 -1.73 0.33
N SER A 29 4.16 -2.55 1.13
CA SER A 29 4.72 -3.70 1.85
C SER A 29 4.36 -5.04 1.24
N VAL A 30 3.43 -5.10 0.27
CA VAL A 30 2.93 -6.36 -0.32
C VAL A 30 3.40 -6.50 -1.77
N PRO A 31 3.80 -7.71 -2.22
CA PRO A 31 4.26 -7.91 -3.60
C PRO A 31 3.12 -7.99 -4.63
N ASP A 32 1.87 -8.00 -4.16
CA ASP A 32 0.69 -8.20 -4.99
C ASP A 32 0.47 -7.09 -6.02
N ALA A 33 -0.14 -7.48 -7.14
CA ALA A 33 -0.50 -6.59 -8.23
C ALA A 33 -1.67 -5.67 -7.85
N TYR A 34 -1.83 -4.61 -8.65
CA TYR A 34 -2.87 -3.60 -8.49
C TYR A 34 -4.28 -4.21 -8.51
N VAL A 35 -5.13 -3.83 -7.56
CA VAL A 35 -6.54 -4.28 -7.51
C VAL A 35 -7.36 -3.40 -8.42
N THR A 36 -7.95 -3.98 -9.47
CA THR A 36 -8.82 -3.26 -10.40
C THR A 36 -10.21 -3.01 -9.83
N PHE A 37 -10.92 -2.03 -10.40
CA PHE A 37 -12.33 -1.82 -10.08
C PHE A 37 -13.19 -3.05 -10.39
N GLU A 38 -12.89 -3.78 -11.48
CA GLU A 38 -13.62 -4.99 -11.84
C GLU A 38 -13.42 -6.10 -10.81
N GLU A 39 -12.21 -6.31 -10.31
CA GLU A 39 -11.95 -7.25 -9.21
C GLU A 39 -12.66 -6.83 -7.92
N LEU A 40 -12.64 -5.53 -7.59
CA LEU A 40 -13.36 -5.00 -6.44
C LEU A 40 -14.87 -5.26 -6.58
N LYS A 41 -15.45 -4.97 -7.75
CA LYS A 41 -16.86 -5.18 -8.04
C LYS A 41 -17.24 -6.67 -8.04
N ASN A 42 -16.37 -7.54 -8.56
CA ASN A 42 -16.61 -8.98 -8.56
C ASN A 42 -16.64 -9.57 -7.15
N VAL A 43 -15.81 -9.06 -6.23
CA VAL A 43 -15.76 -9.57 -4.85
C VAL A 43 -16.84 -8.93 -3.96
N PHE A 44 -17.21 -7.67 -4.20
CA PHE A 44 -18.01 -6.88 -3.26
C PHE A 44 -19.34 -6.35 -3.83
N GLY A 45 -19.66 -6.65 -5.09
CA GLY A 45 -20.86 -6.20 -5.79
C GLY A 45 -22.19 -6.60 -5.17
N GLU A 46 -22.22 -7.69 -4.39
CA GLU A 46 -23.43 -8.11 -3.65
C GLU A 46 -23.58 -7.38 -2.31
N ALA A 47 -22.50 -6.84 -1.75
CA ALA A 47 -22.47 -6.25 -0.41
C ALA A 47 -22.59 -4.72 -0.42
N PHE A 48 -22.15 -4.07 -1.50
CA PHE A 48 -22.12 -2.60 -1.63
C PHE A 48 -22.77 -2.16 -2.94
N SER A 49 -23.34 -0.96 -2.91
CA SER A 49 -23.83 -0.32 -4.14
C SER A 49 -22.68 0.06 -5.08
N GLU A 50 -22.96 0.22 -6.37
CA GLU A 50 -21.95 0.64 -7.36
C GLU A 50 -21.32 2.01 -7.02
N GLU A 51 -22.10 2.93 -6.45
CA GLU A 51 -21.60 4.22 -5.97
C GLU A 51 -20.59 4.06 -4.83
N GLU A 52 -20.89 3.20 -3.84
CA GLU A 52 -19.98 2.93 -2.73
C GLU A 52 -18.71 2.21 -3.17
N LEU A 53 -18.81 1.30 -4.15
CA LEU A 53 -17.66 0.63 -4.74
C LEU A 53 -16.76 1.63 -5.49
N MET A 54 -17.37 2.56 -6.23
CA MET A 54 -16.63 3.59 -6.95
C MET A 54 -15.91 4.54 -5.99
N ASP A 55 -16.57 4.94 -4.90
CA ASP A 55 -15.96 5.77 -3.87
C ASP A 55 -14.81 5.04 -3.15
N MET A 56 -15.01 3.77 -2.79
CA MET A 56 -13.98 2.91 -2.20
C MET A 56 -12.77 2.75 -3.12
N TYR A 57 -13.01 2.49 -4.41
CA TYR A 57 -11.95 2.39 -5.41
C TYR A 57 -11.22 3.72 -5.59
N GLY A 58 -11.96 4.84 -5.64
CA GLY A 58 -11.38 6.17 -5.70
C GLY A 58 -10.52 6.50 -4.48
N PHE A 59 -10.93 6.07 -3.28
CA PHE A 59 -10.12 6.18 -2.07
C PHE A 59 -8.84 5.35 -2.16
N TYR A 60 -8.94 4.10 -2.61
CA TYR A 60 -7.78 3.23 -2.83
C TYR A 60 -6.76 3.85 -3.79
N VAL A 61 -7.20 4.25 -4.98
CA VAL A 61 -6.37 4.90 -6.01
C VAL A 61 -5.64 6.13 -5.45
N ARG A 62 -6.39 7.02 -4.77
CA ARG A 62 -5.81 8.24 -4.19
C ARG A 62 -4.77 7.95 -3.11
N ALA A 63 -4.98 6.91 -2.32
CA ALA A 63 -4.06 6.55 -1.24
C ALA A 63 -2.72 6.03 -1.75
N ILE A 64 -2.73 5.33 -2.89
CA ILE A 64 -1.52 4.71 -3.44
C ILE A 64 -0.79 5.61 -4.44
N ASP A 65 -1.39 6.75 -4.82
CA ASP A 65 -0.89 7.72 -5.82
C ASP A 65 -0.48 7.05 -7.15
N GLU A 66 -1.09 5.91 -7.45
CA GLU A 66 -0.83 5.05 -8.59
C GLU A 66 -2.19 4.76 -9.26
N PHE A 67 -2.37 5.20 -10.50
CA PHE A 67 -3.54 4.85 -11.32
C PHE A 67 -3.09 4.01 -12.50
N TYR A 68 -3.59 2.77 -12.57
CA TYR A 68 -3.37 1.88 -13.70
C TYR A 68 -4.72 1.53 -14.33
N GLU A 69 -4.81 1.70 -15.65
CA GLU A 69 -5.99 1.30 -16.43
C GLU A 69 -6.08 -0.24 -16.56
N PHE A 70 -4.93 -0.93 -16.44
CA PHE A 70 -4.80 -2.39 -16.54
C PHE A 70 -3.98 -2.95 -15.38
N ILE A 71 -4.12 -4.26 -15.13
CA ILE A 71 -3.26 -4.96 -14.15
C ILE A 71 -1.84 -5.00 -14.69
N GLU A 72 -0.97 -4.15 -14.15
CA GLU A 72 0.46 -4.23 -14.40
C GLU A 72 1.18 -4.97 -13.26
N PRO A 73 2.15 -5.83 -13.57
CA PRO A 73 3.07 -6.34 -12.57
C PRO A 73 3.80 -5.18 -11.88
N ARG A 74 4.08 -5.34 -10.59
CA ARG A 74 4.86 -4.36 -9.83
C ARG A 74 6.26 -4.17 -10.45
N SER A 75 6.79 -2.96 -10.29
CA SER A 75 8.16 -2.66 -10.69
C SER A 75 9.15 -3.59 -9.98
N LEU A 76 10.27 -3.89 -10.63
CA LEU A 76 11.34 -4.67 -10.01
C LEU A 76 11.83 -4.02 -8.70
N GLU A 77 11.87 -2.69 -8.65
CA GLU A 77 12.22 -1.96 -7.43
C GLU A 77 11.27 -2.30 -6.28
N HIS A 78 9.96 -2.27 -6.53
CA HIS A 78 8.96 -2.62 -5.53
C HIS A 78 9.12 -4.07 -5.06
N LEU A 79 9.30 -5.01 -5.99
CA LEU A 79 9.54 -6.42 -5.65
C LEU A 79 10.81 -6.58 -4.80
N CYS A 80 11.92 -5.93 -5.18
CA CYS A 80 13.14 -5.89 -4.38
C CYS A 80 12.90 -5.33 -2.97
N ARG A 81 12.10 -4.27 -2.84
CA ARG A 81 11.72 -3.67 -1.54
C ARG A 81 11.06 -4.70 -0.63
N THR A 82 10.05 -5.40 -1.14
CA THR A 82 9.29 -6.39 -0.36
C THR A 82 10.17 -7.57 0.07
N VAL A 83 11.02 -8.09 -0.82
CA VAL A 83 11.97 -9.17 -0.53
C VAL A 83 13.00 -8.77 0.53
N LEU A 84 13.57 -7.57 0.43
CA LEU A 84 14.55 -7.09 1.40
C LEU A 84 13.91 -6.89 2.78
N ARG A 85 12.73 -6.26 2.84
CA ARG A 85 11.97 -6.09 4.10
C ARG A 85 11.63 -7.43 4.74
N ARG A 86 11.19 -8.41 3.95
CA ARG A 86 10.93 -9.78 4.42
C ARG A 86 12.20 -10.45 4.97
N THR A 87 13.32 -10.30 4.28
CA THR A 87 14.61 -10.83 4.75
C THR A 87 14.97 -10.28 6.14
N PHE A 88 14.77 -8.98 6.39
CA PHE A 88 15.01 -8.42 7.74
C PHE A 88 14.10 -9.03 8.80
N GLU A 89 12.81 -9.16 8.50
CA GLU A 89 11.82 -9.79 9.37
C GLU A 89 12.20 -11.25 9.70
N GLU A 90 12.53 -12.05 8.69
CA GLU A 90 12.93 -13.46 8.83
C GLU A 90 14.21 -13.62 9.69
N ASN A 91 15.08 -12.62 9.70
CA ASN A 91 16.28 -12.58 10.53
C ASN A 91 16.05 -11.97 11.92
N ASN A 92 14.80 -11.73 12.32
CA ASN A 92 14.43 -11.08 13.59
C ASN A 92 15.09 -9.70 13.79
N LEU A 93 15.36 -8.99 12.70
CA LEU A 93 15.86 -7.63 12.73
C LEU A 93 14.69 -6.67 12.65
N TRP A 94 14.59 -5.75 13.60
CA TRP A 94 13.65 -4.65 13.48
C TRP A 94 14.00 -3.87 12.20
N ILE A 95 13.05 -3.78 11.26
CA ILE A 95 13.32 -3.39 9.88
C ILE A 95 14.07 -2.05 9.77
N PRO A 96 13.66 -0.96 10.46
CA PRO A 96 14.38 0.31 10.41
C PRO A 96 15.85 0.19 10.86
N ASP A 97 16.09 -0.50 11.98
CA ASP A 97 17.45 -0.74 12.49
C ASP A 97 18.28 -1.63 11.56
N GLY A 98 17.67 -2.68 11.01
CA GLY A 98 18.29 -3.57 10.05
C GLY A 98 18.76 -2.82 8.81
N ILE A 99 17.90 -1.97 8.26
CA ILE A 99 18.19 -1.11 7.10
C ILE A 99 19.34 -0.13 7.41
N CYS A 100 19.32 0.53 8.57
CA CYS A 100 20.37 1.47 8.96
C CYS A 100 21.77 0.83 9.02
N ARG A 101 21.84 -0.48 9.29
CA ARG A 101 23.10 -1.23 9.40
C ARG A 101 23.63 -1.76 8.06
N THR A 102 22.88 -1.65 6.96
CA THR A 102 23.26 -2.17 5.63
C THR A 102 24.39 -1.39 4.96
N GLY A 103 24.63 -0.13 5.35
CA GLY A 103 25.54 0.77 4.65
C GLY A 103 25.01 1.29 3.31
N LEU A 104 23.73 1.05 2.98
CA LEU A 104 23.11 1.56 1.75
C LEU A 104 23.05 3.10 1.75
N PRO A 105 23.06 3.74 0.57
CA PRO A 105 22.76 5.17 0.43
C PRO A 105 21.44 5.55 1.12
N LYS A 106 21.36 6.75 1.69
CA LYS A 106 20.17 7.24 2.42
C LYS A 106 18.88 7.14 1.60
N SER A 107 18.94 7.43 0.30
CA SER A 107 17.78 7.32 -0.59
C SER A 107 17.21 5.89 -0.65
N LEU A 108 18.07 4.87 -0.66
CA LEU A 108 17.65 3.48 -0.62
C LEU A 108 17.16 3.07 0.76
N GLN A 109 17.72 3.63 1.83
CA GLN A 109 17.22 3.40 3.18
C GLN A 109 15.80 3.96 3.34
N SER A 110 15.55 5.20 2.95
CA SER A 110 14.22 5.83 2.96
C SER A 110 13.22 5.04 2.11
N PHE A 111 13.63 4.60 0.92
CA PHE A 111 12.84 3.72 0.07
C PHE A 111 12.45 2.40 0.77
N LEU A 112 13.40 1.76 1.46
CA LEU A 112 13.14 0.52 2.20
C LEU A 112 12.30 0.75 3.46
N ASN A 113 12.38 1.93 4.08
CA ASN A 113 11.57 2.34 5.23
C ASN A 113 10.14 2.77 4.86
N LEU A 114 9.80 2.81 3.57
CA LEU A 114 8.51 3.30 3.06
C LEU A 114 8.27 4.79 3.33
N GLU A 115 9.34 5.54 3.57
CA GLU A 115 9.29 6.98 3.75
C GLU A 115 8.84 7.65 2.45
N ASN A 116 7.96 8.65 2.57
CA ASN A 116 7.48 9.37 1.41
C ASN A 116 8.61 10.30 0.91
N PRO A 117 9.08 10.17 -0.35
CA PRO A 117 10.11 11.07 -0.88
C PRO A 117 9.69 12.55 -0.91
N PHE A 118 8.39 12.86 -0.70
CA PHE A 118 7.85 14.21 -0.66
C PHE A 118 7.56 14.75 0.75
N SER A 119 7.92 14.02 1.82
CA SER A 119 7.84 14.59 3.18
C SER A 119 9.02 15.54 3.41
N VAL A 120 8.82 16.82 3.09
CA VAL A 120 9.65 17.96 3.54
C VAL A 120 9.01 18.57 4.78
#